data_AF-A0A933I651-F1
#
_entry.id   AF-A0A933I651-F1
#
_cell.length_a   1.000
_cell.length_b   1.000
_cell.length_c   1.000
_cell.angle_alpha   90.00
_cell.angle_beta   90.00
_cell.angle_gamma   90.00
#
_symmetry.space_group_name_H-M   'P 1'
#
loop_
_entity.id
_entity.type
_entity.pdbx_description
1 polymer ?
#
loop_
_entity_poly.entity_id
_entity_poly.type
_entity_poly.pdbx_seq_one_letter_code
_entity_poly.pdbx_strand_id
1 'polypeptide(L)'
;MPEGIKLFSGTANKPLAKEIADYLGIPLGDAAVSEFADGEIQIQINENVRGADVFLLQPTCYPVNHNLMELLLMMDALKRASAKRITSVIPYYGYARQDRKVLPRVPISAKLVADLITTAGADRVLAIDLHVGQIQGFFDIPVDHLYAAPVISDYIGEKYANKTVLVSPDAGGVERARAFAKRLGASLAIIDKRRERANISEVMNVIGDVKGKNAILLDDMIDTAGTITQAVSAIKEKGAKRIIAACTHAVLSGPAIERINNSALLKAEKRIETGKGAARSLRRQGLLPAVLYIGSGSTPIKLNRKEIAKLMSSGTAERTLITMELKNNGGTTEHLSLIKDYAVDPLKNELLHVDFMEISMEKKIKITIPIIITKEPIGIKKGGIMQQIMREIQIECLPTSFPDKIEMDASALEIGHSLHVSDIAVPEGIKLMSDSHAVIVTVSAPAVEEVAPVAAAPVEGAPVEPELIKKAKTKEEAAEEEAKPQKEQKAQKEK
;
A
#
# COMPACT_ATOMS: atom_id res chain seq x y z
N MET A 1 28.70 -33.03 -5.63
CA MET A 1 28.30 -31.77 -4.97
C MET A 1 29.57 -30.99 -4.69
N PRO A 2 29.59 -29.65 -4.73
CA PRO A 2 30.85 -28.92 -4.61
C PRO A 2 31.44 -29.08 -3.19
N GLU A 3 32.51 -29.88 -3.08
CA GLU A 3 33.43 -29.83 -1.95
C GLU A 3 34.12 -28.46 -1.95
N GLY A 4 33.45 -27.46 -1.39
CA GLY A 4 33.84 -26.07 -1.60
C GLY A 4 33.07 -25.11 -0.71
N ILE A 5 31.79 -24.86 -0.99
CA ILE A 5 31.06 -23.70 -0.46
C ILE A 5 30.17 -24.10 0.72
N LYS A 6 30.24 -23.33 1.81
CA LYS A 6 29.30 -23.38 2.94
C LYS A 6 28.75 -22.00 3.25
N LEU A 7 27.46 -21.92 3.59
CA LEU A 7 26.78 -20.69 3.98
C LEU A 7 26.30 -20.80 5.42
N PHE A 8 26.78 -19.95 6.31
CA PHE A 8 26.27 -19.80 7.68
C PHE A 8 25.50 -18.50 7.82
N SER A 9 24.60 -18.46 8.80
CA SER A 9 23.90 -17.26 9.24
C SER A 9 24.09 -17.07 10.73
N GLY A 10 24.31 -15.83 11.15
CA GLY A 10 24.03 -15.45 12.53
C GLY A 10 22.52 -15.24 12.76
N THR A 11 22.16 -14.65 13.90
CA THR A 11 20.77 -14.42 14.30
C THR A 11 20.09 -13.25 13.59
N ALA A 12 20.86 -12.28 13.07
CA ALA A 12 20.32 -10.98 12.67
C ALA A 12 19.33 -11.03 11.48
N ASN A 13 19.50 -11.98 10.54
CA ASN A 13 18.53 -12.20 9.46
C ASN A 13 18.59 -13.64 8.88
N LYS A 14 18.17 -14.62 9.69
CA LYS A 14 18.02 -16.02 9.25
C LYS A 14 17.08 -16.21 8.03
N PRO A 15 15.95 -15.48 7.88
CA PRO A 15 15.10 -15.58 6.69
C PRO A 15 15.87 -15.30 5.38
N LEU A 16 16.60 -14.18 5.31
CA LEU A 16 17.41 -13.83 4.14
C LEU A 16 18.49 -14.87 3.84
N ALA A 17 19.16 -15.39 4.87
CA ALA A 17 20.16 -16.45 4.68
C ALA A 17 19.53 -17.73 4.11
N LYS A 18 18.31 -18.08 4.55
CA LYS A 18 17.58 -19.23 4.00
C LYS A 18 17.18 -19.01 2.54
N GLU A 19 16.63 -17.85 2.19
CA GLU A 19 16.28 -17.53 0.80
C GLU A 19 17.50 -17.62 -0.14
N ILE A 20 18.68 -17.17 0.32
CA ILE A 20 19.93 -17.30 -0.43
C ILE A 20 20.41 -18.75 -0.51
N ALA A 21 20.29 -19.53 0.57
CA ALA A 21 20.63 -20.95 0.59
C ALA A 21 19.75 -21.75 -0.40
N ASP A 22 18.43 -21.53 -0.35
CA ASP A 22 17.43 -22.14 -1.22
C ASP A 22 17.68 -21.76 -2.70
N TYR A 23 18.00 -20.50 -3.00
CA TYR A 23 18.36 -20.03 -4.35
C TYR A 23 19.66 -20.66 -4.89
N LEU A 24 20.65 -20.88 -4.02
CA LEU A 24 21.93 -21.52 -4.37
C LEU A 24 21.82 -23.07 -4.42
N GLY A 25 20.72 -23.65 -3.95
CA GLY A 25 20.54 -25.10 -3.87
C GLY A 25 21.47 -25.78 -2.84
N ILE A 26 21.87 -25.07 -1.79
CA ILE A 26 22.72 -25.58 -0.70
C ILE A 26 22.00 -25.50 0.64
N PRO A 27 22.23 -26.43 1.59
CA PRO A 27 21.71 -26.29 2.94
C PRO A 27 22.41 -25.12 3.66
N LEU A 28 21.68 -24.46 4.56
CA LEU A 28 22.28 -23.55 5.53
C LEU A 28 23.10 -24.38 6.54
N GLY A 29 24.32 -23.94 6.84
CA GLY A 29 25.25 -24.61 7.73
C GLY A 29 24.78 -24.64 9.18
N ASP A 30 25.10 -25.73 9.88
CA ASP A 30 24.69 -25.96 11.26
C ASP A 30 25.61 -25.19 12.24
N ALA A 31 25.07 -24.12 12.81
CA ALA A 31 25.68 -23.36 13.87
C ALA A 31 24.66 -23.09 14.99
N ALA A 32 25.02 -23.47 16.21
CA ALA A 32 24.32 -23.05 17.41
C ALA A 32 24.84 -21.68 17.85
N VAL A 33 23.92 -20.75 18.05
CA VAL A 33 24.16 -19.44 18.67
C VAL A 33 23.19 -19.32 19.84
N SER A 34 23.72 -19.06 21.02
CA SER A 34 22.99 -18.91 22.28
C SER A 34 23.61 -17.80 23.13
N GLU A 35 22.94 -17.41 24.20
CA GLU A 35 23.45 -16.45 25.19
C GLU A 35 23.65 -17.13 26.54
N PHE A 36 24.71 -16.77 27.25
CA PHE A 36 24.87 -17.06 28.67
C PHE A 36 23.97 -16.16 29.52
N ALA A 37 23.78 -16.50 30.79
CA ALA A 37 22.85 -15.81 31.69
C ALA A 37 23.23 -14.34 32.01
N ASP A 38 24.45 -13.92 31.68
CA ASP A 38 24.99 -12.56 31.80
C ASP A 38 24.95 -11.78 30.46
N GLY A 39 24.53 -12.41 29.36
CA GLY A 39 24.46 -11.82 28.02
C GLY A 39 25.71 -12.02 27.15
N GLU A 40 26.68 -12.82 27.57
CA GLU A 40 27.78 -13.22 26.67
C GLU A 40 27.29 -14.17 25.57
N ILE A 41 27.76 -13.97 24.34
CA ILE A 41 27.33 -14.76 23.17
C ILE A 41 28.15 -16.06 23.10
N GLN A 42 27.47 -17.20 23.13
CA GLN A 42 28.04 -18.53 22.94
C GLN A 42 27.80 -19.00 21.51
N ILE A 43 28.86 -19.47 20.84
CA ILE A 43 28.80 -19.91 19.44
C ILE A 43 29.48 -21.26 19.28
N GLN A 44 28.81 -22.17 18.58
CA GLN A 44 29.35 -23.49 18.22
C GLN A 44 29.00 -23.81 16.77
N ILE A 45 30.03 -24.06 15.95
CA ILE A 45 29.87 -24.58 14.59
C ILE A 45 29.79 -26.11 14.71
N ASN A 46 28.65 -26.69 14.33
CA ASN A 46 28.34 -28.11 14.57
C ASN A 46 28.80 -29.03 13.42
N GLU A 47 29.35 -28.47 12.36
CA GLU A 47 29.81 -29.20 11.19
C GLU A 47 31.27 -28.92 10.82
N ASN A 48 31.90 -29.86 10.09
CA ASN A 48 33.28 -29.70 9.65
C ASN A 48 33.39 -28.63 8.55
N VAL A 49 34.14 -27.55 8.82
CA VAL A 49 34.44 -26.46 7.87
C VAL A 49 35.89 -26.46 7.37
N ARG A 50 36.70 -27.46 7.76
CA ARG A 50 38.13 -27.52 7.42
C ARG A 50 38.33 -27.52 5.90
N GLY A 51 39.08 -26.53 5.40
CA GLY A 51 39.37 -26.39 3.97
C GLY A 51 38.23 -25.81 3.12
N ALA A 52 37.07 -25.52 3.71
CA ALA A 52 35.92 -24.97 3.01
C ALA A 52 36.05 -23.46 2.74
N ASP A 53 35.39 -23.00 1.68
CA ASP A 53 35.11 -21.61 1.36
C ASP A 53 33.79 -21.22 2.03
N VAL A 54 33.87 -20.41 3.08
CA VAL A 54 32.74 -20.11 3.96
C VAL A 54 32.22 -18.71 3.68
N PHE A 55 30.91 -18.61 3.46
CA PHE A 55 30.16 -17.36 3.44
C PHE A 55 29.41 -17.24 4.75
N LEU A 56 29.59 -16.12 5.46
CA LEU A 56 28.90 -15.86 6.72
C LEU A 56 27.98 -14.65 6.56
N LEU A 57 26.68 -14.89 6.54
CA LEU A 57 25.67 -13.84 6.45
C LEU A 57 25.30 -13.32 7.84
N GLN A 58 25.63 -12.06 8.12
CA GLN A 58 25.22 -11.38 9.35
C GLN A 58 25.21 -9.86 9.12
N PRO A 59 24.03 -9.26 8.83
CA PRO A 59 23.86 -7.81 8.86
C PRO A 59 24.17 -7.26 10.26
N THR A 60 24.82 -6.11 10.34
CA THR A 60 25.10 -5.42 11.63
C THR A 60 24.02 -4.40 11.95
N CYS A 61 22.76 -4.85 11.84
CA CYS A 61 21.54 -4.10 12.16
C CYS A 61 21.22 -4.16 13.67
N TYR A 62 20.11 -3.56 14.11
CA TYR A 62 19.72 -3.56 15.53
C TYR A 62 19.40 -4.99 16.04
N PRO A 63 19.90 -5.42 17.22
CA PRO A 63 20.80 -4.70 18.13
C PRO A 63 22.26 -4.69 17.65
N VAL A 64 22.79 -3.49 17.34
CA VAL A 64 24.00 -3.32 16.51
C VAL A 64 25.25 -3.99 17.11
N ASN A 65 25.50 -3.77 18.41
CA ASN A 65 26.69 -4.31 19.07
C ASN A 65 26.63 -5.83 19.26
N HIS A 66 25.44 -6.37 19.55
CA HIS A 66 25.24 -7.81 19.70
C HIS A 66 25.49 -8.50 18.36
N ASN A 67 24.82 -8.05 17.29
CA ASN A 67 24.96 -8.63 15.94
C ASN A 67 26.39 -8.50 15.40
N LEU A 68 27.12 -7.43 15.74
CA LEU A 68 28.54 -7.26 15.44
C LEU A 68 29.42 -8.23 16.23
N MET A 69 29.23 -8.38 17.54
CA MET A 69 30.00 -9.33 18.34
C MET A 69 29.74 -10.77 17.90
N GLU A 70 28.49 -11.11 17.57
CA GLU A 70 28.12 -12.41 17.00
C GLU A 70 28.90 -12.67 15.70
N LEU A 71 28.91 -11.71 14.75
CA LEU A 71 29.67 -11.80 13.50
C LEU A 71 31.16 -12.08 13.78
N LEU A 72 31.79 -11.33 14.69
CA LEU A 72 33.22 -11.45 15.00
C LEU A 72 33.54 -12.83 15.63
N LEU A 73 32.70 -13.30 16.56
CA LEU A 73 32.88 -14.60 17.22
C LEU A 73 32.64 -15.77 16.27
N MET A 74 31.66 -15.68 15.36
CA MET A 74 31.46 -16.70 14.31
C MET A 74 32.67 -16.78 13.37
N MET A 75 33.24 -15.63 12.95
CA MET A 75 34.45 -15.63 12.11
C MET A 75 35.67 -16.23 12.82
N ASP A 76 35.88 -15.89 14.09
CA ASP A 76 36.98 -16.46 14.88
C ASP A 76 36.83 -17.99 15.05
N ALA A 77 35.61 -18.47 15.32
CA ALA A 77 35.30 -19.90 15.39
C ALA A 77 35.58 -20.63 14.06
N LEU A 78 35.12 -20.08 12.93
CA LEU A 78 35.37 -20.62 11.58
C LEU A 78 36.87 -20.63 11.23
N LYS A 79 37.61 -19.58 11.60
CA LYS A 79 39.05 -19.46 11.39
C LYS A 79 39.83 -20.50 12.18
N ARG A 80 39.50 -20.69 13.48
CA ARG A 80 40.10 -21.73 14.33
C ARG A 80 39.74 -23.14 13.88
N ALA A 81 38.53 -23.33 13.36
CA ALA A 81 38.10 -24.58 12.70
C ALA A 81 38.80 -24.84 11.34
N SER A 82 39.73 -23.96 10.93
CA SER A 82 40.55 -24.09 9.72
C SER A 82 39.76 -24.02 8.40
N ALA A 83 38.73 -23.14 8.34
CA ALA A 83 38.18 -22.70 7.07
C ALA A 83 39.29 -22.17 6.14
N LYS A 84 39.18 -22.44 4.84
CA LYS A 84 40.18 -22.00 3.83
C LYS A 84 40.03 -20.53 3.48
N ARG A 85 38.79 -20.05 3.48
CA ARG A 85 38.43 -18.66 3.20
C ARG A 85 37.14 -18.32 3.93
N ILE A 86 37.04 -17.10 4.46
CA ILE A 86 35.85 -16.56 5.12
C ILE A 86 35.45 -15.27 4.40
N THR A 87 34.33 -15.31 3.68
CA THR A 87 33.67 -14.14 3.09
C THR A 87 32.58 -13.65 4.03
N SER A 88 32.76 -12.48 4.60
CA SER A 88 31.75 -11.84 5.46
C SER A 88 30.70 -11.14 4.58
N VAL A 89 29.47 -11.64 4.62
CA VAL A 89 28.31 -11.09 3.90
C VAL A 89 27.53 -10.22 4.86
N ILE A 90 27.65 -8.90 4.69
CA ILE A 90 27.09 -7.88 5.57
C ILE A 90 26.12 -7.00 4.75
N PRO A 91 24.86 -7.44 4.51
CA PRO A 91 23.90 -6.70 3.70
C PRO A 91 23.71 -5.25 4.15
N TYR A 92 23.60 -5.01 5.46
CA TYR A 92 23.60 -3.69 6.08
C TYR A 92 24.82 -3.53 6.98
N TYR A 93 25.68 -2.57 6.65
CA TYR A 93 26.88 -2.22 7.42
C TYR A 93 26.54 -1.20 8.52
N GLY A 94 26.46 -1.66 9.76
CA GLY A 94 26.35 -0.83 10.95
C GLY A 94 27.53 0.15 11.06
N TYR A 95 27.33 1.23 11.81
CA TYR A 95 28.31 2.33 11.95
C TYR A 95 28.73 3.08 10.67
N ALA A 96 28.21 2.74 9.47
CA ALA A 96 28.56 3.38 8.19
C ALA A 96 28.47 4.92 8.16
N ARG A 97 27.58 5.52 8.97
CA ARG A 97 27.41 6.98 9.11
C ARG A 97 28.54 7.68 9.89
N GLN A 98 29.47 6.93 10.47
CA GLN A 98 30.62 7.44 11.23
C GLN A 98 31.91 7.15 10.45
N ASP A 99 31.93 7.61 9.20
CA ASP A 99 32.98 7.46 8.19
C ASP A 99 34.11 8.48 8.33
N ARG A 100 33.85 9.63 8.96
CA ARG A 100 34.80 10.74 9.05
C ARG A 100 34.62 11.58 10.30
N LYS A 101 35.67 12.31 10.67
CA LYS A 101 35.68 13.20 11.84
C LYS A 101 34.98 14.52 11.50
N VAL A 102 33.68 14.58 11.74
CA VAL A 102 32.88 15.82 11.62
C VAL A 102 33.16 16.84 12.72
N LEU A 103 33.73 16.41 13.85
CA LEU A 103 34.13 17.23 14.99
C LEU A 103 35.49 16.76 15.54
N PRO A 104 36.23 17.60 16.30
CA PRO A 104 37.40 17.16 17.03
C PRO A 104 37.08 16.02 18.00
N ARG A 105 38.02 15.08 18.18
CA ARG A 105 37.97 13.99 19.18
C ARG A 105 36.84 12.96 19.03
N VAL A 106 36.14 12.89 17.89
CA VAL A 106 35.21 11.78 17.57
C VAL A 106 35.93 10.57 16.96
N PRO A 107 35.41 9.33 17.14
CA PRO A 107 35.93 8.14 16.46
C PRO A 107 35.55 8.11 14.97
N ILE A 108 36.25 7.28 14.20
CA ILE A 108 35.83 6.84 12.87
C ILE A 108 35.35 5.39 13.03
N SER A 109 34.14 5.23 13.57
CA SER A 109 33.64 3.90 13.98
C SER A 109 33.49 2.94 12.80
N ALA A 110 33.21 3.45 11.60
CA ALA A 110 33.15 2.62 10.38
C ALA A 110 34.51 1.97 10.05
N LYS A 111 35.65 2.63 10.33
CA LYS A 111 37.00 2.07 10.18
C LYS A 111 37.33 1.10 11.32
N LEU A 112 37.00 1.44 12.57
CA LEU A 112 37.17 0.52 13.69
C LEU A 112 36.44 -0.82 13.47
N VAL A 113 35.21 -0.78 12.95
CA VAL A 113 34.45 -2.00 12.61
C VAL A 113 35.13 -2.78 11.48
N ALA A 114 35.70 -2.10 10.48
CA ALA A 114 36.45 -2.73 9.40
C ALA A 114 37.73 -3.42 9.91
N ASP A 115 38.46 -2.77 10.83
CA ASP A 115 39.63 -3.32 11.51
C ASP A 115 39.29 -4.57 12.32
N LEU A 116 38.18 -4.55 13.07
CA LEU A 116 37.70 -5.69 13.84
C LEU A 116 37.33 -6.88 12.95
N ILE A 117 36.56 -6.66 11.87
CA ILE A 117 36.15 -7.70 10.91
C ILE A 117 37.37 -8.34 10.24
N THR A 118 38.33 -7.51 9.79
CA THR A 118 39.58 -7.97 9.18
C THR A 118 40.41 -8.78 10.17
N THR A 119 40.56 -8.29 11.41
CA THR A 119 41.34 -8.97 12.47
C THR A 119 40.73 -10.31 12.88
N ALA A 120 39.41 -10.36 13.05
CA ALA A 120 38.67 -11.58 13.38
C ALA A 120 38.85 -12.66 12.30
N GLY A 121 39.05 -12.27 11.03
CA GLY A 121 39.53 -13.17 9.98
C GLY A 121 38.68 -13.22 8.72
N ALA A 122 37.97 -12.15 8.37
CA ALA A 122 37.42 -12.03 7.03
C ALA A 122 38.56 -11.93 6.00
N ASP A 123 38.50 -12.73 4.94
CA ASP A 123 39.38 -12.63 3.76
C ASP A 123 38.78 -11.76 2.66
N ARG A 124 37.46 -11.51 2.74
CA ARG A 124 36.66 -10.73 1.81
C ARG A 124 35.40 -10.22 2.52
N VAL A 125 34.92 -9.03 2.14
CA VAL A 125 33.63 -8.51 2.58
C VAL A 125 32.72 -8.30 1.38
N LEU A 126 31.44 -8.63 1.53
CA LEU A 126 30.38 -8.32 0.56
C LEU A 126 29.31 -7.48 1.28
N ALA A 127 29.02 -6.29 0.77
CA ALA A 127 28.07 -5.35 1.36
C ALA A 127 27.17 -4.70 0.31
N ILE A 128 25.96 -4.30 0.70
CA ILE A 128 24.99 -3.68 -0.21
C ILE A 128 24.80 -2.21 0.18
N ASP A 129 24.90 -1.30 -0.80
CA ASP A 129 24.71 0.15 -0.65
C ASP A 129 25.31 0.71 0.65
N LEU A 130 26.64 0.69 0.73
CA LEU A 130 27.38 1.40 1.78
C LEU A 130 27.00 2.88 1.78
N HIS A 131 26.92 3.46 2.99
CA HIS A 131 26.52 4.87 3.16
C HIS A 131 27.38 5.82 2.33
N VAL A 132 28.70 5.56 2.33
CA VAL A 132 29.69 6.20 1.47
C VAL A 132 30.58 5.14 0.82
N GLY A 133 30.91 5.31 -0.46
CA GLY A 133 31.72 4.33 -1.20
C GLY A 133 33.16 4.19 -0.67
N GLN A 134 33.64 5.21 0.04
CA GLN A 134 34.98 5.28 0.65
C GLN A 134 35.21 4.22 1.75
N ILE A 135 34.14 3.64 2.34
CA ILE A 135 34.27 2.55 3.33
C ILE A 135 35.02 1.34 2.75
N GLN A 136 34.97 1.11 1.43
CA GLN A 136 35.79 0.09 0.76
C GLN A 136 37.29 0.26 1.06
N GLY A 137 37.78 1.50 1.13
CA GLY A 137 39.18 1.82 1.48
C GLY A 137 39.50 1.78 2.97
N PHE A 138 38.55 1.37 3.84
CA PHE A 138 38.82 1.07 5.24
C PHE A 138 39.25 -0.38 5.46
N PHE A 139 39.03 -1.26 4.48
CA PHE A 139 39.44 -2.65 4.51
C PHE A 139 40.75 -2.82 3.75
N ASP A 140 41.68 -3.58 4.33
CA ASP A 140 42.91 -4.02 3.67
C ASP A 140 42.70 -5.31 2.83
N ILE A 141 41.46 -5.81 2.82
CA ILE A 141 40.97 -7.00 2.12
C ILE A 141 39.97 -6.61 1.01
N PRO A 142 39.75 -7.45 -0.02
CA PRO A 142 38.77 -7.17 -1.08
C PRO A 142 37.35 -6.95 -0.55
N VAL A 143 36.71 -5.87 -1.03
CA VAL A 143 35.31 -5.54 -0.71
C VAL A 143 34.48 -5.54 -2.00
N ASP A 144 33.49 -6.44 -2.07
CA ASP A 144 32.48 -6.45 -3.12
C ASP A 144 31.31 -5.55 -2.69
N HIS A 145 31.31 -4.30 -3.14
CA HIS A 145 30.24 -3.34 -2.88
C HIS A 145 29.15 -3.44 -3.95
N LEU A 146 28.03 -4.08 -3.60
CA LEU A 146 26.85 -4.23 -4.45
C LEU A 146 25.91 -3.03 -4.29
N TYR A 147 25.09 -2.78 -5.31
CA TYR A 147 24.09 -1.71 -5.32
C TYR A 147 22.71 -2.30 -5.58
N ALA A 148 21.70 -1.94 -4.77
CA ALA A 148 20.29 -2.28 -5.04
C ALA A 148 19.68 -1.39 -6.14
N ALA A 149 20.44 -0.43 -6.65
CA ALA A 149 20.01 0.51 -7.69
C ALA A 149 19.41 -0.11 -8.95
N PRO A 150 19.86 -1.28 -9.47
CA PRO A 150 19.17 -1.97 -10.55
C PRO A 150 17.73 -2.34 -10.17
N VAL A 151 17.56 -3.14 -9.12
CA VAL A 151 16.26 -3.67 -8.66
C VAL A 151 15.27 -2.54 -8.36
N ILE A 152 15.73 -1.50 -7.65
CA ILE A 152 14.90 -0.34 -7.31
C ILE A 152 14.54 0.47 -8.58
N SER A 153 15.47 0.64 -9.52
CA SER A 153 15.17 1.35 -10.78
C SER A 153 14.16 0.58 -11.63
N ASP A 154 14.34 -0.74 -11.75
CA ASP A 154 13.53 -1.54 -12.65
C ASP A 154 12.06 -1.57 -12.13
N TYR A 155 11.85 -1.76 -10.82
CA TYR A 155 10.53 -1.62 -10.16
C TYR A 155 9.90 -0.22 -10.36
N ILE A 156 10.71 0.84 -10.25
CA ILE A 156 10.25 2.22 -10.47
C ILE A 156 9.86 2.45 -11.94
N GLY A 157 10.63 1.92 -12.88
CA GLY A 157 10.40 2.04 -14.31
C GLY A 157 9.07 1.41 -14.70
N GLU A 158 8.88 0.14 -14.36
CA GLU A 158 7.65 -0.61 -14.66
C GLU A 158 6.39 0.07 -14.11
N LYS A 159 6.43 0.54 -12.86
CA LYS A 159 5.24 1.01 -12.15
C LYS A 159 5.00 2.52 -12.25
N TYR A 160 6.04 3.32 -12.51
CA TYR A 160 6.00 4.78 -12.38
C TYR A 160 6.76 5.58 -13.45
N ALA A 161 7.23 5.02 -14.58
CA ALA A 161 8.04 5.76 -15.57
C ALA A 161 7.48 7.13 -16.03
N ASN A 162 6.16 7.27 -16.20
CA ASN A 162 5.55 8.44 -16.80
C ASN A 162 5.56 9.70 -15.90
N LYS A 163 6.20 10.78 -16.38
CA LYS A 163 6.30 12.10 -15.72
C LYS A 163 6.92 12.02 -14.32
N THR A 164 8.14 11.49 -14.25
CA THR A 164 8.81 11.21 -12.98
C THR A 164 10.01 12.13 -12.71
N VAL A 165 10.19 12.43 -11.42
CA VAL A 165 11.30 13.22 -10.90
C VAL A 165 11.91 12.49 -9.70
N LEU A 166 13.21 12.22 -9.75
CA LEU A 166 13.95 11.67 -8.62
C LEU A 166 14.32 12.84 -7.71
N VAL A 167 14.13 12.67 -6.41
CA VAL A 167 14.35 13.73 -5.42
C VAL A 167 15.36 13.27 -4.38
N SER A 168 16.48 13.98 -4.29
CA SER A 168 17.42 13.79 -3.18
C SER A 168 16.85 14.45 -1.92
N PRO A 169 16.68 13.71 -0.81
CA PRO A 169 16.12 14.25 0.44
C PRO A 169 17.08 15.21 1.17
N ASP A 170 18.36 15.18 0.81
CA ASP A 170 19.41 16.05 1.31
C ASP A 170 20.46 16.36 0.21
N ALA A 171 21.57 16.98 0.58
CA ALA A 171 22.69 17.25 -0.32
C ALA A 171 23.65 16.04 -0.52
N GLY A 172 23.70 15.09 0.43
CA GLY A 172 24.57 13.91 0.35
C GLY A 172 24.09 12.89 -0.69
N GLY A 173 22.78 12.66 -0.77
CA GLY A 173 22.16 11.72 -1.72
C GLY A 173 22.16 12.18 -3.18
N VAL A 174 22.65 13.38 -3.51
CA VAL A 174 22.48 13.99 -4.84
C VAL A 174 23.15 13.18 -5.96
N GLU A 175 24.32 12.62 -5.72
CA GLU A 175 25.01 11.77 -6.69
C GLU A 175 24.25 10.47 -6.94
N ARG A 176 23.73 9.86 -5.87
CA ARG A 176 22.88 8.65 -5.91
C ARG A 176 21.61 8.95 -6.70
N ALA A 177 20.83 9.95 -6.30
CA ALA A 177 19.60 10.36 -6.99
C ALA A 177 19.83 10.72 -8.48
N ARG A 178 20.98 11.32 -8.81
CA ARG A 178 21.39 11.59 -10.21
C ARG A 178 21.66 10.31 -11.01
N ALA A 179 22.30 9.31 -10.41
CA ALA A 179 22.54 8.02 -11.08
C ALA A 179 21.21 7.30 -11.41
N PHE A 180 20.28 7.26 -10.46
CA PHE A 180 18.92 6.76 -10.68
C PHE A 180 18.17 7.57 -11.74
N ALA A 181 18.21 8.90 -11.68
CA ALA A 181 17.56 9.78 -12.65
C ALA A 181 18.07 9.51 -14.08
N LYS A 182 19.39 9.32 -14.25
CA LYS A 182 20.01 8.98 -15.54
C LYS A 182 19.55 7.61 -16.05
N ARG A 183 19.47 6.60 -15.18
CA ARG A 183 19.01 5.23 -15.54
C ARG A 183 17.53 5.19 -15.92
N LEU A 184 16.71 6.03 -15.29
CA LEU A 184 15.25 6.12 -15.49
C LEU A 184 14.81 7.13 -16.56
N GLY A 185 15.73 7.88 -17.17
CA GLY A 185 15.39 8.99 -18.08
C GLY A 185 14.59 10.12 -17.40
N ALA A 186 14.69 10.24 -16.07
CA ALA A 186 13.88 11.11 -15.25
C ALA A 186 14.57 12.44 -14.91
N SER A 187 13.79 13.44 -14.55
CA SER A 187 14.33 14.71 -14.02
C SER A 187 14.86 14.56 -12.59
N LEU A 188 15.79 15.41 -12.17
CA LEU A 188 16.34 15.46 -10.80
C LEU A 188 15.82 16.69 -10.06
N ALA A 189 15.46 16.52 -8.80
CA ALA A 189 15.27 17.58 -7.82
C ALA A 189 16.07 17.31 -6.54
N ILE A 190 16.34 18.34 -5.76
CA ILE A 190 17.18 18.30 -4.55
C ILE A 190 16.48 19.10 -3.46
N ILE A 191 16.54 18.65 -2.22
CA ILE A 191 16.02 19.41 -1.07
C ILE A 191 17.18 20.09 -0.35
N ASP A 192 17.25 21.41 -0.45
CA ASP A 192 18.21 22.25 0.26
C ASP A 192 17.69 22.55 1.68
N LYS A 193 18.40 22.00 2.67
CA LYS A 193 18.15 22.17 4.11
C LYS A 193 18.85 23.43 4.62
N ARG A 194 18.27 24.60 4.39
CA ARG A 194 18.80 25.85 4.96
C ARG A 194 18.38 26.02 6.42
N ARG A 195 19.36 26.03 7.31
CA ARG A 195 19.21 26.38 8.73
C ARG A 195 19.53 27.86 8.92
N GLU A 196 18.53 28.70 9.01
CA GLU A 196 18.74 30.15 9.18
C GLU A 196 19.19 30.54 10.60
N ARG A 197 18.94 29.68 11.60
CA ARG A 197 19.49 29.72 12.97
C ARG A 197 19.30 28.38 13.66
N ALA A 198 20.08 28.10 14.71
CA ALA A 198 19.70 27.09 15.68
C ALA A 198 18.38 27.52 16.37
N ASN A 199 17.41 26.61 16.47
CA ASN A 199 16.08 26.79 17.08
C ASN A 199 15.03 27.59 16.28
N ILE A 200 15.19 27.79 14.96
CA ILE A 200 14.09 28.29 14.08
C ILE A 200 13.80 27.24 12.99
N SER A 201 12.52 27.11 12.63
CA SER A 201 11.96 26.10 11.72
C SER A 201 12.80 25.88 10.45
N GLU A 202 13.10 24.61 10.14
CA GLU A 202 13.86 24.22 8.94
C GLU A 202 13.08 24.57 7.66
N VAL A 203 13.55 25.58 6.91
CA VAL A 203 12.95 25.98 5.63
C VAL A 203 13.47 25.06 4.52
N MET A 204 12.63 24.13 4.08
CA MET A 204 12.94 23.10 3.09
C MET A 204 12.76 23.61 1.66
N ASN A 205 13.84 24.02 1.00
CA ASN A 205 13.77 24.52 -0.38
C ASN A 205 13.99 23.40 -1.40
N VAL A 206 12.92 22.99 -2.07
CA VAL A 206 13.01 22.04 -3.21
C VAL A 206 13.55 22.76 -4.45
N ILE A 207 14.74 22.39 -4.90
CA ILE A 207 15.39 22.85 -6.13
C ILE A 207 15.06 21.85 -7.24
N GLY A 208 14.39 22.31 -8.31
CA GLY A 208 13.91 21.46 -9.40
C GLY A 208 12.38 21.48 -9.54
N ASP A 209 11.88 21.10 -10.71
CA ASP A 209 10.44 21.08 -11.00
C ASP A 209 9.82 19.72 -10.67
N VAL A 210 8.98 19.70 -9.63
CA VAL A 210 8.21 18.54 -9.18
C VAL A 210 6.71 18.64 -9.51
N LYS A 211 6.25 19.74 -10.12
CA LYS A 211 4.82 20.05 -10.23
C LYS A 211 4.11 19.11 -11.20
N GLY A 212 3.06 18.44 -10.74
CA GLY A 212 2.28 17.48 -11.54
C GLY A 212 3.02 16.19 -11.92
N LYS A 213 4.22 15.95 -11.36
CA LYS A 213 5.06 14.76 -11.57
C LYS A 213 4.91 13.75 -10.44
N ASN A 214 5.30 12.50 -10.68
CA ASN A 214 5.55 11.54 -9.61
C ASN A 214 6.93 11.84 -9.02
N ALA A 215 6.98 12.26 -7.76
CA ALA A 215 8.22 12.56 -7.06
C ALA A 215 8.69 11.32 -6.29
N ILE A 216 9.88 10.83 -6.62
CA ILE A 216 10.47 9.65 -6.00
C ILE A 216 11.63 10.11 -5.14
N LEU A 217 11.38 10.21 -3.84
CA LEU A 217 12.40 10.41 -2.83
C LEU A 217 13.27 9.17 -2.75
N LEU A 218 14.57 9.33 -2.93
CA LEU A 218 15.51 8.21 -2.89
C LEU A 218 16.65 8.51 -1.92
N ASP A 219 16.83 7.61 -0.96
CA ASP A 219 17.89 7.67 0.05
C ASP A 219 18.61 6.32 0.14
N ASP A 220 19.75 6.26 0.83
CA ASP A 220 20.42 4.98 1.09
C ASP A 220 19.68 4.18 2.18
N MET A 221 19.25 4.87 3.23
CA MET A 221 18.59 4.27 4.39
C MET A 221 17.56 5.20 5.04
N ILE A 222 16.42 4.65 5.46
CA ILE A 222 15.43 5.39 6.28
C ILE A 222 15.53 4.89 7.71
N ASP A 223 15.93 5.79 8.61
CA ASP A 223 16.05 5.55 10.05
C ASP A 223 14.84 6.17 10.76
N THR A 224 14.96 7.28 11.49
CA THR A 224 13.82 7.87 12.24
C THR A 224 12.72 8.51 11.38
N ALA A 225 12.75 8.36 10.05
CA ALA A 225 11.85 8.96 9.06
C ALA A 225 11.63 10.50 9.15
N GLY A 226 12.43 11.24 9.93
CA GLY A 226 12.26 12.70 10.07
C GLY A 226 12.54 13.44 8.75
N THR A 227 13.70 13.19 8.15
CA THR A 227 14.08 13.78 6.85
C THR A 227 13.06 13.46 5.75
N ILE A 228 12.62 12.20 5.64
CA ILE A 228 11.76 11.77 4.53
C ILE A 228 10.36 12.38 4.64
N THR A 229 9.81 12.54 5.85
CA THR A 229 8.45 13.11 6.04
C THR A 229 8.42 14.63 5.92
N GLN A 230 9.48 15.33 6.33
CA GLN A 230 9.70 16.75 6.00
C GLN A 230 9.80 16.94 4.47
N ALA A 231 10.55 16.07 3.80
CA ALA A 231 10.73 16.10 2.36
C ALA A 231 9.42 15.87 1.59
N VAL A 232 8.62 14.87 1.99
CA VAL A 232 7.25 14.63 1.50
C VAL A 232 6.41 15.91 1.62
N SER A 233 6.45 16.59 2.77
CA SER A 233 5.67 17.81 3.01
C SER A 233 6.06 18.94 2.04
N ALA A 234 7.35 19.24 1.91
CA ALA A 234 7.85 20.28 1.01
C ALA A 234 7.53 20.00 -0.48
N ILE A 235 7.60 18.73 -0.90
CA ILE A 235 7.23 18.30 -2.27
C ILE A 235 5.71 18.41 -2.51
N LYS A 236 4.90 18.06 -1.49
CA LYS A 236 3.42 18.12 -1.54
C LYS A 236 2.92 19.55 -1.69
N GLU A 237 3.60 20.52 -1.07
CA GLU A 237 3.33 21.96 -1.23
C GLU A 237 3.64 22.45 -2.65
N LYS A 238 4.74 22.00 -3.26
CA LYS A 238 5.09 22.31 -4.67
C LYS A 238 4.22 21.58 -5.71
N GLY A 239 3.26 20.76 -5.27
CA GLY A 239 2.21 20.21 -6.11
C GLY A 239 2.63 18.99 -6.93
N ALA A 240 3.47 18.11 -6.39
CA ALA A 240 3.67 16.78 -6.95
C ALA A 240 2.34 15.99 -7.01
N LYS A 241 2.21 15.11 -8.01
CA LYS A 241 1.02 14.29 -8.25
C LYS A 241 0.95 13.09 -7.29
N ARG A 242 2.07 12.40 -7.12
CA ARG A 242 2.29 11.28 -6.21
C ARG A 242 3.68 11.43 -5.61
N ILE A 243 3.88 10.98 -4.38
CA ILE A 243 5.17 10.98 -3.70
C ILE A 243 5.44 9.54 -3.27
N ILE A 244 6.61 9.03 -3.61
CA ILE A 244 7.07 7.67 -3.32
C ILE A 244 8.41 7.82 -2.60
N ALA A 245 8.62 7.07 -1.53
CA ALA A 245 9.93 6.97 -0.88
C ALA A 245 10.52 5.58 -1.16
N ALA A 246 11.80 5.54 -1.53
CA ALA A 246 12.56 4.32 -1.74
C ALA A 246 13.92 4.43 -1.03
N CYS A 247 14.34 3.35 -0.39
CA CYS A 247 15.68 3.21 0.18
C CYS A 247 16.12 1.75 0.13
N THR A 248 17.42 1.49 0.20
CA THR A 248 17.93 0.12 0.31
C THR A 248 17.74 -0.41 1.73
N HIS A 249 18.06 0.39 2.76
CA HIS A 249 18.06 -0.08 4.15
C HIS A 249 16.93 0.56 4.99
N ALA A 250 15.90 -0.22 5.29
CA ALA A 250 14.79 0.19 6.13
C ALA A 250 15.12 0.00 7.63
N VAL A 251 15.93 0.91 8.20
CA VAL A 251 16.33 0.87 9.63
C VAL A 251 15.16 1.20 10.57
N LEU A 252 14.29 2.14 10.17
CA LEU A 252 12.98 2.45 10.77
C LEU A 252 12.94 2.56 12.31
N SER A 253 13.96 3.17 12.93
CA SER A 253 14.07 3.22 14.39
C SER A 253 13.20 4.30 15.06
N GLY A 254 12.82 4.05 16.32
CA GLY A 254 12.06 5.00 17.14
C GLY A 254 10.71 5.39 16.50
N PRO A 255 10.39 6.69 16.36
CA PRO A 255 9.09 7.15 15.84
C PRO A 255 8.96 7.03 14.31
N ALA A 256 9.78 6.22 13.63
CA ALA A 256 9.79 6.15 12.17
C ALA A 256 8.45 5.69 11.58
N ILE A 257 7.91 4.57 12.09
CA ILE A 257 6.65 4.00 11.64
C ILE A 257 5.50 4.97 11.90
N GLU A 258 5.45 5.54 13.11
CA GLU A 258 4.48 6.57 13.49
C GLU A 258 4.53 7.77 12.53
N ARG A 259 5.72 8.33 12.26
CA ARG A 259 5.92 9.44 11.33
C ARG A 259 5.52 9.10 9.90
N ILE A 260 5.81 7.90 9.42
CA ILE A 260 5.43 7.45 8.07
C ILE A 260 3.91 7.38 7.95
N ASN A 261 3.23 6.72 8.90
CA ASN A 261 1.77 6.68 8.97
C ASN A 261 1.19 8.10 9.08
N ASN A 262 1.80 8.95 9.90
CA ASN A 262 1.35 10.30 10.16
C ASN A 262 1.64 11.29 9.00
N SER A 263 2.51 10.94 8.06
CA SER A 263 2.75 11.75 6.84
C SER A 263 1.54 11.81 5.89
N ALA A 264 0.59 10.88 6.06
CA ALA A 264 -0.68 10.83 5.34
C ALA A 264 -1.87 11.47 6.10
N LEU A 265 -1.67 11.99 7.33
CA LEU A 265 -2.74 12.52 8.19
C LEU A 265 -3.66 13.51 7.46
N LEU A 266 -4.97 13.29 7.61
CA LEU A 266 -6.00 14.31 7.38
C LEU A 266 -6.42 14.93 8.71
N LYS A 267 -6.51 16.26 8.75
CA LYS A 267 -6.95 16.99 9.95
C LYS A 267 -8.46 17.16 9.94
N ALA A 268 -9.13 16.50 10.88
CA ALA A 268 -10.55 16.54 11.09
C ALA A 268 -10.90 17.41 12.31
N GLU A 269 -11.92 18.24 12.17
CA GLU A 269 -12.50 18.98 13.31
C GLU A 269 -13.95 18.54 13.50
N LYS A 270 -14.40 18.38 14.74
CA LYS A 270 -15.80 18.04 15.02
C LYS A 270 -16.73 19.19 14.61
N ARG A 271 -17.87 18.84 14.00
CA ARG A 271 -18.89 19.80 13.56
C ARG A 271 -20.04 19.84 14.58
N ILE A 272 -20.35 21.03 15.09
CA ILE A 272 -21.42 21.24 16.08
C ILE A 272 -22.79 21.41 15.40
N GLU A 273 -22.87 22.19 14.33
CA GLU A 273 -24.13 22.50 13.63
C GLU A 273 -24.49 21.46 12.56
N THR A 274 -25.51 20.63 12.77
CA THR A 274 -26.02 19.69 11.75
C THR A 274 -27.10 20.32 10.86
N GLY A 275 -27.21 19.88 9.60
CA GLY A 275 -28.25 20.34 8.66
C GLY A 275 -27.78 20.85 7.29
N LYS A 276 -28.74 21.04 6.37
CA LYS A 276 -28.52 21.42 4.95
C LYS A 276 -27.94 22.83 4.77
N GLY A 277 -28.34 23.79 5.60
CA GLY A 277 -27.85 25.18 5.55
C GLY A 277 -26.36 25.30 5.93
N ALA A 278 -25.99 24.83 7.11
CA ALA A 278 -24.59 24.82 7.57
C ALA A 278 -23.68 23.99 6.64
N ALA A 279 -24.16 22.90 6.04
CA ALA A 279 -23.41 22.16 5.03
C ALA A 279 -23.12 22.96 3.75
N ARG A 280 -24.05 23.81 3.29
CA ARG A 280 -23.80 24.74 2.17
C ARG A 280 -22.83 25.86 2.57
N SER A 281 -22.90 26.36 3.80
CA SER A 281 -21.98 27.38 4.31
C SER A 281 -20.53 26.88 4.36
N LEU A 282 -20.30 25.69 4.94
CA LEU A 282 -18.97 25.07 5.01
C LEU A 282 -18.37 24.82 3.62
N ARG A 283 -19.16 24.34 2.65
CA ARG A 283 -18.70 24.15 1.26
C ARG A 283 -18.28 25.47 0.61
N ARG A 284 -18.96 26.59 0.91
CA ARG A 284 -18.58 27.94 0.45
C ARG A 284 -17.27 28.44 1.09
N GLN A 285 -16.94 27.95 2.28
CA GLN A 285 -15.67 28.20 2.97
C GLN A 285 -14.53 27.23 2.55
N GLY A 286 -14.78 26.30 1.62
CA GLY A 286 -13.79 25.31 1.18
C GLY A 286 -13.65 24.09 2.11
N LEU A 287 -14.54 23.94 3.09
CA LEU A 287 -14.58 22.80 4.01
C LEU A 287 -15.61 21.77 3.53
N LEU A 288 -15.22 20.50 3.56
CA LEU A 288 -16.08 19.37 3.23
C LEU A 288 -16.76 18.87 4.52
N PRO A 289 -18.10 18.84 4.61
CA PRO A 289 -18.77 18.12 5.68
C PRO A 289 -18.61 16.62 5.44
N ALA A 290 -18.30 15.87 6.50
CA ALA A 290 -18.10 14.42 6.46
C ALA A 290 -18.66 13.78 7.75
N VAL A 291 -18.80 12.46 7.79
CA VAL A 291 -19.18 11.71 9.00
C VAL A 291 -18.12 10.65 9.28
N LEU A 292 -17.66 10.55 10.53
CA LEU A 292 -16.84 9.44 11.00
C LEU A 292 -17.71 8.49 11.83
N TYR A 293 -17.81 7.23 11.39
CA TYR A 293 -18.44 6.15 12.12
C TYR A 293 -17.42 5.50 13.07
N ILE A 294 -17.65 5.65 14.37
CA ILE A 294 -16.86 5.11 15.50
C ILE A 294 -17.71 4.01 16.14
N GLY A 295 -17.44 2.74 15.78
CA GLY A 295 -18.27 1.61 16.21
C GLY A 295 -19.74 1.77 15.80
N SER A 296 -20.63 1.92 16.78
CA SER A 296 -22.07 2.16 16.58
C SER A 296 -22.48 3.65 16.58
N GLY A 297 -21.54 4.58 16.78
CA GLY A 297 -21.80 6.02 16.83
C GLY A 297 -21.34 6.76 15.58
N SER A 298 -22.13 7.76 15.13
CA SER A 298 -21.76 8.65 14.01
C SER A 298 -21.35 10.03 14.52
N THR A 299 -20.09 10.43 14.30
CA THR A 299 -19.59 11.77 14.65
C THR A 299 -19.52 12.65 13.39
N PRO A 300 -20.28 13.75 13.29
CA PRO A 300 -20.16 14.68 12.18
C PRO A 300 -18.85 15.48 12.31
N ILE A 301 -18.08 15.50 11.23
CA ILE A 301 -16.79 16.18 11.13
C ILE A 301 -16.76 17.15 9.94
N LYS A 302 -15.77 18.05 9.94
CA LYS A 302 -15.41 18.91 8.81
C LYS A 302 -13.93 18.68 8.48
N LEU A 303 -13.64 18.57 7.18
CA LEU A 303 -12.32 18.27 6.62
C LEU A 303 -11.98 19.31 5.55
N ASN A 304 -10.70 19.50 5.23
CA ASN A 304 -10.30 20.38 4.12
C ASN A 304 -10.64 19.73 2.76
N ARG A 305 -11.51 20.36 1.98
CA ARG A 305 -11.97 19.81 0.69
C ARG A 305 -10.82 19.58 -0.30
N LYS A 306 -9.77 20.41 -0.25
CA LYS A 306 -8.61 20.30 -1.16
C LYS A 306 -7.73 19.08 -0.87
N GLU A 307 -7.69 18.62 0.38
CA GLU A 307 -6.88 17.46 0.78
C GLU A 307 -7.55 16.17 0.31
N ILE A 308 -8.86 16.04 0.53
CA ILE A 308 -9.65 14.87 0.09
C ILE A 308 -9.79 14.84 -1.43
N ALA A 309 -10.03 15.97 -2.11
CA ALA A 309 -10.11 15.98 -3.58
C ALA A 309 -8.82 15.48 -4.25
N LYS A 310 -7.65 15.78 -3.68
CA LYS A 310 -6.37 15.22 -4.13
C LYS A 310 -6.31 13.71 -3.93
N LEU A 311 -6.73 13.19 -2.76
CA LEU A 311 -6.81 11.75 -2.51
C LEU A 311 -7.77 11.06 -3.49
N MET A 312 -9.00 11.57 -3.66
CA MET A 312 -9.99 11.02 -4.60
C MET A 312 -9.48 10.97 -6.05
N SER A 313 -8.78 12.02 -6.51
CA SER A 313 -8.20 12.04 -7.87
C SER A 313 -7.12 10.97 -8.15
N SER A 314 -6.66 10.25 -7.12
CA SER A 314 -5.61 9.23 -7.26
C SER A 314 -6.11 7.88 -7.79
N GLY A 315 -7.43 7.63 -7.77
CA GLY A 315 -8.05 6.36 -8.20
C GLY A 315 -7.98 5.22 -7.18
N THR A 316 -7.50 5.48 -5.96
CA THR A 316 -7.29 4.46 -4.91
C THR A 316 -7.83 4.91 -3.54
N ALA A 317 -8.62 5.99 -3.49
CA ALA A 317 -9.02 6.65 -2.26
C ALA A 317 -9.92 5.79 -1.35
N GLU A 318 -10.85 5.04 -1.94
CA GLU A 318 -11.73 4.07 -1.24
C GLU A 318 -10.94 2.98 -0.50
N ARG A 319 -9.71 2.68 -0.94
CA ARG A 319 -8.84 1.61 -0.40
C ARG A 319 -7.70 2.13 0.48
N THR A 320 -7.56 3.44 0.66
CA THR A 320 -6.46 4.03 1.42
C THR A 320 -6.84 4.12 2.89
N LEU A 321 -6.04 3.50 3.77
CA LEU A 321 -6.13 3.73 5.21
C LEU A 321 -5.66 5.16 5.51
N ILE A 322 -6.54 5.96 6.11
CA ILE A 322 -6.34 7.37 6.44
C ILE A 322 -6.42 7.52 7.95
N THR A 323 -5.29 7.78 8.59
CA THR A 323 -5.28 8.30 9.96
C THR A 323 -5.91 9.70 9.94
N MET A 324 -6.94 9.91 10.77
CA MET A 324 -7.57 11.21 10.98
C MET A 324 -7.30 11.70 12.39
N GLU A 325 -6.72 12.89 12.50
CA GLU A 325 -6.58 13.64 13.75
C GLU A 325 -7.91 14.37 14.01
N LEU A 326 -8.68 13.97 15.03
CA LEU A 326 -9.99 14.55 15.35
C LEU A 326 -9.88 15.46 16.58
N LYS A 327 -10.02 16.77 16.37
CA LYS A 327 -10.04 17.75 17.46
C LYS A 327 -11.41 17.84 18.11
N ASN A 328 -11.48 17.46 19.38
CA ASN A 328 -12.60 17.72 20.29
C ASN A 328 -12.24 18.86 21.25
N ASN A 329 -13.26 19.52 21.83
CA ASN A 329 -13.11 20.67 22.74
C ASN A 329 -12.38 20.36 24.09
N GLY A 330 -11.83 19.15 24.26
CA GLY A 330 -11.05 18.74 25.43
C GLY A 330 -9.91 17.79 25.12
N GLY A 331 -9.54 17.60 23.84
CA GLY A 331 -8.45 16.69 23.46
C GLY A 331 -8.42 16.36 21.96
N THR A 332 -7.26 15.94 21.49
CA THR A 332 -7.06 15.36 20.15
C THR A 332 -7.17 13.84 20.25
N THR A 333 -7.98 13.22 19.39
CA THR A 333 -8.04 11.76 19.25
C THR A 333 -7.70 11.34 17.83
N GLU A 334 -6.79 10.38 17.68
CA GLU A 334 -6.42 9.81 16.38
C GLU A 334 -7.30 8.59 16.06
N HIS A 335 -7.84 8.55 14.85
CA HIS A 335 -8.70 7.46 14.38
C HIS A 335 -8.19 6.96 13.03
N LEU A 336 -7.78 5.70 12.94
CA LEU A 336 -7.47 5.05 11.67
C LEU A 336 -8.79 4.79 10.93
N SER A 337 -8.95 5.29 9.72
CA SER A 337 -10.25 5.27 9.03
C SER A 337 -10.13 4.99 7.53
N LEU A 338 -11.21 4.50 6.93
CA LEU A 338 -11.33 4.22 5.49
C LEU A 338 -12.58 4.90 4.93
N ILE A 339 -12.51 5.36 3.68
CA ILE A 339 -13.63 6.01 2.99
C ILE A 339 -14.66 4.93 2.63
N LYS A 340 -15.83 4.99 3.27
CA LYS A 340 -16.94 4.06 3.07
C LYS A 340 -17.79 4.42 1.86
N ASP A 341 -18.09 5.72 1.69
CA ASP A 341 -18.95 6.24 0.63
C ASP A 341 -18.65 7.74 0.40
N TYR A 342 -19.02 8.28 -0.76
CA TYR A 342 -18.86 9.70 -1.08
C TYR A 342 -19.89 10.19 -2.10
N ALA A 343 -20.49 11.34 -1.82
CA ALA A 343 -21.41 12.01 -2.72
C ALA A 343 -20.67 13.05 -3.57
N VAL A 344 -20.85 13.01 -4.89
CA VAL A 344 -20.30 13.97 -5.86
C VAL A 344 -21.44 14.74 -6.54
N ASP A 345 -21.24 16.03 -6.81
CA ASP A 345 -22.11 16.84 -7.68
C ASP A 345 -21.99 16.37 -9.14
N PRO A 346 -23.05 15.83 -9.78
CA PRO A 346 -22.96 15.26 -11.13
C PRO A 346 -22.58 16.26 -12.23
N LEU A 347 -22.84 17.56 -12.02
CA LEU A 347 -22.61 18.61 -13.01
C LEU A 347 -21.25 19.28 -12.85
N LYS A 348 -20.73 19.33 -11.63
CA LYS A 348 -19.47 20.04 -11.32
C LYS A 348 -18.31 19.13 -10.93
N ASN A 349 -18.57 17.83 -10.78
CA ASN A 349 -17.62 16.83 -10.27
C ASN A 349 -17.01 17.25 -8.91
N GLU A 350 -17.84 17.84 -8.04
CA GLU A 350 -17.43 18.36 -6.74
C GLU A 350 -17.86 17.43 -5.61
N LEU A 351 -16.93 17.06 -4.72
CA LEU A 351 -17.26 16.32 -3.50
C LEU A 351 -18.22 17.14 -2.62
N LEU A 352 -19.39 16.56 -2.35
CA LEU A 352 -20.44 17.12 -1.51
C LEU A 352 -20.34 16.56 -0.08
N HIS A 353 -20.10 15.26 0.07
CA HIS A 353 -20.02 14.55 1.35
C HIS A 353 -19.08 13.35 1.22
N VAL A 354 -18.46 12.93 2.33
CA VAL A 354 -17.66 11.71 2.42
C VAL A 354 -17.90 11.08 3.78
N ASP A 355 -18.11 9.78 3.78
CA ASP A 355 -18.31 8.96 4.96
C ASP A 355 -17.04 8.15 5.25
N PHE A 356 -16.56 8.23 6.49
CA PHE A 356 -15.38 7.54 6.99
C PHE A 356 -15.80 6.49 8.01
N MET A 357 -15.22 5.29 7.95
CA MET A 357 -15.41 4.23 8.92
C MET A 357 -14.10 3.98 9.66
N GLU A 358 -14.13 3.99 10.99
CA GLU A 358 -12.97 3.65 11.81
C GLU A 358 -12.61 2.15 11.68
N ILE A 359 -11.32 1.86 11.59
CA ILE A 359 -10.76 0.51 11.50
C ILE A 359 -9.91 0.24 12.75
N SER A 360 -10.32 -0.79 13.50
CA SER A 360 -9.55 -1.36 14.60
C SER A 360 -8.86 -2.62 14.11
N MET A 361 -7.54 -2.73 14.33
CA MET A 361 -6.70 -3.84 13.84
C MET A 361 -7.16 -5.24 14.29
N GLU A 362 -7.92 -5.33 15.38
CA GLU A 362 -8.36 -6.59 15.99
C GLU A 362 -9.74 -7.06 15.51
N LYS A 363 -10.49 -6.23 14.78
CA LYS A 363 -11.89 -6.52 14.40
C LYS A 363 -12.01 -6.82 12.90
N LYS A 364 -12.70 -7.92 12.59
CA LYS A 364 -13.03 -8.32 11.22
C LYS A 364 -13.96 -7.31 10.57
N ILE A 365 -13.69 -6.97 9.32
CA ILE A 365 -14.44 -5.95 8.58
C ILE A 365 -15.26 -6.64 7.48
N LYS A 366 -16.51 -6.20 7.30
CA LYS A 366 -17.35 -6.56 6.15
C LYS A 366 -17.15 -5.53 5.05
N ILE A 367 -16.61 -5.94 3.90
CA ILE A 367 -16.31 -5.05 2.76
C ILE A 367 -16.90 -5.66 1.48
N THR A 368 -17.45 -4.82 0.63
CA THR A 368 -17.91 -5.18 -0.71
C THR A 368 -16.75 -5.02 -1.70
N ILE A 369 -16.38 -6.10 -2.41
CA ILE A 369 -15.27 -6.10 -3.37
C ILE A 369 -15.82 -6.42 -4.78
N PRO A 370 -15.41 -5.70 -5.84
CA PRO A 370 -15.82 -6.00 -7.20
C PRO A 370 -15.14 -7.26 -7.75
N ILE A 371 -15.88 -8.06 -8.52
CA ILE A 371 -15.36 -9.25 -9.21
C ILE A 371 -14.85 -8.84 -10.59
N ILE A 372 -13.61 -9.23 -10.93
CA ILE A 372 -13.10 -9.11 -12.29
C ILE A 372 -12.98 -10.51 -12.90
N ILE A 373 -13.66 -10.69 -14.02
CA ILE A 373 -13.67 -11.94 -14.76
C ILE A 373 -12.46 -11.95 -15.69
N THR A 374 -11.59 -12.93 -15.54
CA THR A 374 -10.38 -13.07 -16.36
C THR A 374 -10.57 -14.16 -17.42
N LYS A 375 -10.14 -13.83 -18.65
CA LYS A 375 -10.30 -14.60 -19.90
C LYS A 375 -11.74 -14.69 -20.43
N GLU A 376 -11.88 -14.72 -21.75
CA GLU A 376 -13.18 -14.77 -22.45
C GLU A 376 -13.74 -16.22 -22.48
N PRO A 377 -15.01 -16.44 -22.08
CA PRO A 377 -15.69 -17.73 -22.23
C PRO A 377 -15.71 -18.28 -23.67
N ILE A 378 -15.54 -19.59 -23.81
CA ILE A 378 -15.71 -20.31 -25.08
C ILE A 378 -17.14 -20.10 -25.64
N GLY A 379 -18.14 -19.98 -24.76
CA GLY A 379 -19.53 -19.66 -25.14
C GLY A 379 -19.70 -18.37 -25.94
N ILE A 380 -18.89 -17.33 -25.72
CA ILE A 380 -18.95 -16.09 -26.53
C ILE A 380 -18.48 -16.36 -27.96
N LYS A 381 -17.44 -17.18 -28.14
CA LYS A 381 -16.94 -17.61 -29.46
C LYS A 381 -17.92 -18.52 -30.22
N LYS A 382 -18.88 -19.12 -29.51
CA LYS A 382 -20.01 -19.90 -30.08
C LYS A 382 -21.30 -19.05 -30.25
N GLY A 383 -21.26 -17.74 -30.02
CA GLY A 383 -22.39 -16.82 -30.23
C GLY A 383 -23.34 -16.63 -29.04
N GLY A 384 -22.96 -17.07 -27.83
CA GLY A 384 -23.74 -16.85 -26.61
C GLY A 384 -23.56 -15.44 -26.01
N ILE A 385 -24.62 -14.93 -25.37
CA ILE A 385 -24.60 -13.65 -24.64
C ILE A 385 -24.19 -13.94 -23.20
N MET A 386 -23.09 -13.33 -22.75
CA MET A 386 -22.63 -13.39 -21.37
C MET A 386 -23.35 -12.32 -20.53
N GLN A 387 -24.11 -12.73 -19.52
CA GLN A 387 -24.71 -11.83 -18.54
C GLN A 387 -24.06 -12.03 -17.17
N GLN A 388 -23.40 -10.98 -16.68
CA GLN A 388 -22.89 -10.93 -15.30
C GLN A 388 -23.98 -10.36 -14.39
N ILE A 389 -24.58 -11.23 -13.58
CA ILE A 389 -25.70 -10.91 -12.69
C ILE A 389 -25.18 -10.24 -11.41
N MET A 390 -24.04 -10.69 -10.88
CA MET A 390 -23.39 -10.10 -9.71
C MET A 390 -22.02 -9.51 -10.08
N ARG A 391 -21.85 -8.22 -9.75
CA ARG A 391 -20.60 -7.47 -9.98
C ARG A 391 -19.76 -7.27 -8.72
N GLU A 392 -20.35 -7.55 -7.56
CA GLU A 392 -19.85 -7.22 -6.23
C GLU A 392 -20.18 -8.36 -5.26
N ILE A 393 -19.25 -8.70 -4.35
CA ILE A 393 -19.42 -9.72 -3.30
C ILE A 393 -19.04 -9.14 -1.94
N GLN A 394 -19.78 -9.56 -0.90
CA GLN A 394 -19.49 -9.19 0.49
C GLN A 394 -18.55 -10.21 1.15
N ILE A 395 -17.42 -9.71 1.63
CA ILE A 395 -16.32 -10.46 2.23
C ILE A 395 -16.08 -9.99 3.66
N GLU A 396 -15.85 -10.94 4.56
CA GLU A 396 -15.28 -10.70 5.89
C GLU A 396 -13.77 -11.03 5.87
N CYS A 397 -12.91 -10.03 6.10
CA CYS A 397 -11.45 -10.21 6.15
C CYS A 397 -10.81 -9.42 7.31
N LEU A 398 -9.52 -9.70 7.58
CA LEU A 398 -8.69 -8.89 8.49
C LEU A 398 -8.11 -7.69 7.73
N PRO A 399 -7.79 -6.56 8.42
CA PRO A 399 -7.21 -5.38 7.77
C PRO A 399 -5.86 -5.62 7.09
N THR A 400 -5.14 -6.66 7.51
CA THR A 400 -3.83 -7.07 6.97
C THR A 400 -3.91 -7.95 5.73
N SER A 401 -5.09 -8.51 5.41
CA SER A 401 -5.29 -9.50 4.34
C SER A 401 -6.34 -9.05 3.33
N PHE A 402 -6.28 -7.79 2.91
CA PHE A 402 -7.20 -7.21 1.94
C PHE A 402 -6.75 -7.49 0.49
N PRO A 403 -7.48 -8.31 -0.31
CA PRO A 403 -7.15 -8.51 -1.71
C PRO A 403 -7.64 -7.32 -2.55
N ASP A 404 -6.76 -6.76 -3.39
CA ASP A 404 -7.14 -5.68 -4.33
C ASP A 404 -8.23 -6.11 -5.35
N LYS A 405 -8.33 -7.41 -5.62
CA LYS A 405 -9.25 -8.05 -6.57
C LYS A 405 -9.54 -9.49 -6.15
N ILE A 406 -10.70 -9.99 -6.53
CA ILE A 406 -10.90 -11.43 -6.75
C ILE A 406 -10.96 -11.65 -8.25
N GLU A 407 -10.04 -12.47 -8.76
CA GLU A 407 -10.00 -12.89 -10.16
C GLU A 407 -10.73 -14.22 -10.30
N MET A 408 -11.68 -14.30 -11.23
CA MET A 408 -12.46 -15.51 -11.51
C MET A 408 -12.24 -15.92 -12.97
N ASP A 409 -11.65 -17.09 -13.18
CA ASP A 409 -11.35 -17.61 -14.52
C ASP A 409 -12.63 -18.17 -15.17
N ALA A 410 -13.01 -17.61 -16.32
CA ALA A 410 -14.23 -17.97 -17.02
C ALA A 410 -14.01 -18.88 -18.25
N SER A 411 -12.79 -19.41 -18.44
CA SER A 411 -12.38 -20.11 -19.67
C SER A 411 -13.22 -21.35 -20.01
N ALA A 412 -13.78 -22.03 -19.02
CA ALA A 412 -14.48 -23.31 -19.19
C ALA A 412 -16.01 -23.19 -19.46
N LEU A 413 -16.55 -21.96 -19.57
CA LEU A 413 -17.99 -21.75 -19.73
C LEU A 413 -18.50 -22.08 -21.15
N GLU A 414 -19.36 -23.10 -21.23
CA GLU A 414 -20.18 -23.43 -22.41
C GLU A 414 -21.58 -22.80 -22.33
N ILE A 415 -22.33 -22.84 -23.45
CA ILE A 415 -23.69 -22.28 -23.54
C ILE A 415 -24.62 -23.06 -22.59
N GLY A 416 -25.31 -22.34 -21.70
CA GLY A 416 -26.21 -22.92 -20.69
C GLY A 416 -25.58 -23.15 -19.31
N HIS A 417 -24.27 -22.97 -19.14
CA HIS A 417 -23.62 -23.08 -17.83
C HIS A 417 -23.63 -21.75 -17.06
N SER A 418 -23.64 -21.88 -15.72
CA SER A 418 -23.59 -20.78 -14.74
C SER A 418 -22.46 -21.01 -13.74
N LEU A 419 -21.76 -19.95 -13.34
CA LEU A 419 -20.78 -19.98 -12.24
C LEU A 419 -21.40 -19.47 -10.94
N HIS A 420 -21.10 -20.15 -9.83
CA HIS A 420 -21.64 -19.82 -8.50
C HIS A 420 -20.56 -19.23 -7.56
N VAL A 421 -21.01 -18.61 -6.47
CA VAL A 421 -20.14 -18.05 -5.40
C VAL A 421 -19.19 -19.11 -4.79
N SER A 422 -19.51 -20.40 -4.89
CA SER A 422 -18.67 -21.52 -4.45
C SER A 422 -17.38 -21.71 -5.25
N ASP A 423 -17.34 -21.26 -6.51
CA ASP A 423 -16.28 -21.62 -7.46
C ASP A 423 -15.12 -20.60 -7.45
N ILE A 424 -15.17 -19.64 -6.51
CA ILE A 424 -14.16 -18.61 -6.32
C ILE A 424 -12.92 -19.22 -5.67
N ALA A 425 -11.76 -19.04 -6.28
CA ALA A 425 -10.47 -19.31 -5.64
C ALA A 425 -10.21 -18.27 -4.54
N VAL A 426 -10.57 -18.61 -3.29
CA VAL A 426 -10.43 -17.73 -2.12
C VAL A 426 -9.00 -17.80 -1.56
N PRO A 427 -8.24 -16.68 -1.48
CA PRO A 427 -6.98 -16.63 -0.75
C PRO A 427 -7.18 -16.83 0.76
N GLU A 428 -6.19 -17.41 1.44
CA GLU A 428 -6.29 -17.76 2.87
C GLU A 428 -6.67 -16.56 3.76
N GLY A 429 -7.74 -16.72 4.56
CA GLY A 429 -8.16 -15.74 5.57
C GLY A 429 -9.50 -15.02 5.31
N ILE A 430 -10.16 -15.27 4.18
CA ILE A 430 -11.43 -14.62 3.79
C ILE A 430 -12.64 -15.52 4.07
N LYS A 431 -13.70 -14.97 4.67
CA LYS A 431 -15.02 -15.60 4.73
C LYS A 431 -16.01 -14.91 3.78
N LEU A 432 -16.64 -15.69 2.91
CA LEU A 432 -17.73 -15.25 2.04
C LEU A 432 -19.04 -15.23 2.84
N MET A 433 -19.80 -14.13 2.72
CA MET A 433 -21.09 -13.91 3.40
C MET A 433 -22.29 -13.89 2.44
N SER A 434 -22.05 -14.12 1.15
CA SER A 434 -23.09 -14.19 0.11
C SER A 434 -23.61 -15.62 -0.06
N ASP A 435 -24.88 -15.77 -0.47
CA ASP A 435 -25.50 -17.09 -0.63
C ASP A 435 -24.69 -18.02 -1.53
N SER A 436 -24.39 -19.23 -1.03
CA SER A 436 -23.57 -20.24 -1.72
C SER A 436 -24.13 -20.71 -3.06
N HIS A 437 -25.40 -20.41 -3.35
CA HIS A 437 -26.09 -20.75 -4.60
C HIS A 437 -26.29 -19.55 -5.54
N ALA A 438 -25.88 -18.34 -5.16
CA ALA A 438 -26.05 -17.18 -6.02
C ALA A 438 -25.22 -17.30 -7.30
N VAL A 439 -25.83 -16.97 -8.44
CA VAL A 439 -25.21 -17.06 -9.77
C VAL A 439 -24.50 -15.75 -10.09
N ILE A 440 -23.21 -15.83 -10.43
CA ILE A 440 -22.39 -14.66 -10.75
C ILE A 440 -22.44 -14.36 -12.25
N VAL A 441 -22.33 -15.40 -13.07
CA VAL A 441 -22.26 -15.33 -14.54
C VAL A 441 -23.12 -16.44 -15.14
N THR A 442 -23.89 -16.12 -16.17
CA THR A 442 -24.57 -17.09 -17.04
C THR A 442 -24.28 -16.76 -18.50
N VAL A 443 -24.12 -17.79 -19.34
CA VAL A 443 -24.02 -17.64 -20.81
C VAL A 443 -25.26 -18.23 -21.47
N SER A 444 -26.13 -17.37 -21.99
CA SER A 444 -27.37 -17.77 -22.66
C SER A 444 -27.25 -17.77 -24.19
N ALA A 445 -28.03 -18.61 -24.87
CA ALA A 445 -28.19 -18.53 -26.31
C ALA A 445 -29.08 -17.34 -26.69
N PRO A 446 -28.81 -16.64 -27.81
CA PRO A 446 -29.66 -15.55 -28.28
C PRO A 446 -31.03 -16.09 -28.69
N ALA A 447 -32.09 -15.55 -28.11
CA ALA A 447 -33.45 -15.77 -28.59
C ALA A 447 -33.64 -15.05 -29.93
N VAL A 448 -34.11 -15.79 -30.94
CA VAL A 448 -34.50 -15.19 -32.22
C VAL A 448 -35.92 -14.66 -32.08
N GLU A 449 -36.07 -13.33 -32.01
CA GLU A 449 -37.36 -12.68 -32.26
C GLU A 449 -37.62 -12.69 -33.78
N GLU A 450 -38.71 -13.33 -34.21
CA GLU A 450 -39.23 -13.16 -35.57
C GLU A 450 -39.84 -11.77 -35.71
N VAL A 451 -39.08 -10.83 -36.27
CA VAL A 451 -39.58 -9.51 -36.62
C VAL A 451 -40.43 -9.62 -37.88
N ALA A 452 -41.75 -9.45 -37.74
CA ALA A 452 -42.66 -9.37 -38.88
C ALA A 452 -42.27 -8.21 -39.82
N PRO A 453 -42.25 -8.40 -41.14
CA PRO A 453 -41.69 -7.43 -42.08
C PRO A 453 -42.57 -6.17 -42.18
N VAL A 454 -41.93 -5.00 -42.01
CA VAL A 454 -42.56 -3.69 -42.20
C VAL A 454 -42.82 -3.45 -43.70
N ALA A 455 -44.09 -3.27 -44.07
CA ALA A 455 -44.48 -2.94 -45.43
C ALA A 455 -44.08 -1.50 -45.81
N ALA A 456 -43.64 -1.31 -47.05
CA ALA A 456 -43.17 -0.02 -47.56
C ALA A 456 -44.30 1.01 -47.71
N ALA A 457 -43.99 2.28 -47.41
CA ALA A 457 -44.89 3.40 -47.62
C ALA A 457 -44.81 3.93 -49.07
N PRO A 458 -45.93 4.25 -49.72
CA PRO A 458 -45.99 5.15 -50.87
C PRO A 458 -46.22 6.61 -50.43
N VAL A 459 -45.79 7.57 -51.26
CA VAL A 459 -45.98 9.01 -51.06
C VAL A 459 -46.73 9.58 -52.26
N GLU A 460 -47.90 10.20 -52.05
CA GLU A 460 -48.46 11.26 -52.91
C GLU A 460 -49.74 11.88 -52.32
N GLY A 461 -50.02 13.15 -52.65
CA GLY A 461 -51.37 13.75 -52.56
C GLY A 461 -51.70 14.63 -51.34
N ALA A 462 -51.86 15.94 -51.56
CA ALA A 462 -52.42 16.93 -50.63
C ALA A 462 -53.86 17.34 -51.10
N PRO A 463 -54.51 18.40 -50.56
CA PRO A 463 -54.89 18.71 -49.17
C PRO A 463 -56.41 19.09 -49.01
N VAL A 464 -57.03 18.94 -47.83
CA VAL A 464 -58.32 19.64 -47.48
C VAL A 464 -58.40 20.02 -45.98
N GLU A 465 -59.14 21.10 -45.70
CA GLU A 465 -59.36 21.85 -44.45
C GLU A 465 -60.26 21.19 -43.37
N PRO A 466 -60.41 21.80 -42.15
CA PRO A 466 -60.92 21.13 -40.95
C PRO A 466 -62.41 21.37 -40.62
N GLU A 467 -62.99 20.53 -39.75
CA GLU A 467 -64.29 20.77 -39.10
C GLU A 467 -64.22 20.88 -37.56
N LEU A 468 -65.26 21.49 -36.99
CA LEU A 468 -65.30 22.12 -35.68
C LEU A 468 -66.48 21.61 -34.82
N ILE A 469 -66.27 21.55 -33.50
CA ILE A 469 -67.29 21.69 -32.42
C ILE A 469 -68.31 20.53 -32.24
N LYS A 470 -68.30 19.93 -31.04
CA LYS A 470 -69.45 20.01 -30.09
C LYS A 470 -69.08 19.63 -28.65
N LYS A 471 -69.35 20.56 -27.72
CA LYS A 471 -69.44 20.31 -26.27
C LYS A 471 -70.89 19.90 -25.92
N ALA A 472 -71.06 19.07 -24.88
CA ALA A 472 -72.27 19.07 -24.05
C ALA A 472 -71.91 18.73 -22.59
N LYS A 473 -72.57 19.41 -21.63
CA LYS A 473 -72.64 19.07 -20.18
C LYS A 473 -73.80 18.05 -19.98
N THR A 474 -74.05 17.39 -18.85
CA THR A 474 -74.30 17.79 -17.42
C THR A 474 -74.14 16.54 -16.49
N LYS A 475 -73.84 16.59 -15.18
CA LYS A 475 -74.71 16.92 -14.00
C LYS A 475 -76.10 16.22 -14.03
N GLU A 476 -76.68 15.66 -12.95
CA GLU A 476 -76.42 15.68 -11.49
C GLU A 476 -77.16 14.50 -10.75
N GLU A 477 -76.57 14.03 -9.62
CA GLU A 477 -77.14 13.61 -8.30
C GLU A 477 -78.31 12.60 -8.03
N ALA A 478 -78.14 11.87 -6.89
CA ALA A 478 -79.14 11.33 -5.92
C ALA A 478 -80.12 10.18 -6.34
N ALA A 479 -80.61 9.25 -5.47
CA ALA A 479 -80.28 8.79 -4.09
C ALA A 479 -81.04 7.45 -3.77
N GLU A 480 -80.95 6.95 -2.51
CA GLU A 480 -81.81 5.93 -1.85
C GLU A 480 -81.74 4.44 -2.32
N GLU A 481 -82.08 3.39 -1.53
CA GLU A 481 -81.91 3.10 -0.07
C GLU A 481 -82.12 1.55 0.15
N GLU A 482 -82.29 1.11 1.41
CA GLU A 482 -82.73 -0.22 1.90
C GLU A 482 -81.73 -1.40 2.04
N ALA A 483 -82.12 -2.39 2.86
CA ALA A 483 -81.20 -3.03 3.80
C ALA A 483 -81.50 -4.50 4.20
N LYS A 484 -80.43 -5.22 4.60
CA LYS A 484 -80.40 -6.28 5.66
C LYS A 484 -81.13 -7.62 5.37
N PRO A 485 -81.03 -8.67 6.24
CA PRO A 485 -80.09 -8.93 7.36
C PRO A 485 -79.54 -10.41 7.47
N GLN A 486 -78.80 -10.69 8.58
CA GLN A 486 -78.52 -12.02 9.21
C GLN A 486 -77.38 -12.89 8.63
N LYS A 487 -76.62 -13.75 9.35
CA LYS A 487 -76.27 -14.04 10.78
C LYS A 487 -75.11 -15.10 10.77
N GLU A 488 -74.36 -15.52 11.80
CA GLU A 488 -73.91 -15.04 13.14
C GLU A 488 -73.01 -16.14 13.80
N GLN A 489 -72.25 -15.85 14.88
CA GLN A 489 -71.58 -16.80 15.82
C GLN A 489 -70.30 -17.52 15.33
N LYS A 490 -69.25 -17.84 16.12
CA LYS A 490 -68.82 -17.64 17.55
C LYS A 490 -67.26 -17.63 17.52
N ALA A 491 -66.46 -16.82 18.23
CA ALA A 491 -66.35 -16.43 19.65
C ALA A 491 -65.50 -17.38 20.56
N GLN A 492 -64.37 -16.83 21.07
CA GLN A 492 -63.57 -17.20 22.28
C GLN A 492 -62.73 -18.50 22.22
N LYS A 493 -61.44 -18.49 22.63
CA LYS A 493 -60.92 -18.25 24.00
C LYS A 493 -59.41 -17.88 24.07
N GLU A 494 -59.04 -17.27 25.21
CA GLU A 494 -57.82 -17.40 26.05
C GLU A 494 -56.51 -17.94 25.41
N LYS A 495 -55.33 -17.34 25.63
CA LYS A 495 -54.88 -16.52 26.77
C LYS A 495 -53.68 -15.63 26.42
#